data_AF-A0A1C5BTG6-F1
#
_entry.id   AF-A0A1C5BTG6-F1
#
_cell.length_a   1.000
_cell.length_b   1.000
_cell.length_c   1.000
_cell.angle_alpha   90.00
_cell.angle_beta   90.00
_cell.angle_gamma   90.00
#
_symmetry.space_group_name_H-M   'P 1'
#
loop_
_entity.id
_entity.type
_entity.pdbx_description
1 polymer ?
#
loop_
_entity_poly.entity_id
_entity_poly.type
_entity_poly.pdbx_seq_one_letter_code
_entity_poly.pdbx_strand_id
1 'polypeptide(L)'
;MAVAGAFDGTLHVWGMPDMLNTDPDPKAFLFPWELREISVSRLPDTVSAVATVEAGGRTPVLAAGRALYLVDPDTGNAVGPPASGQTDIGTITSVAMGLVRGRPAAVTGSVDGAVRVWWTDAWLLAGDSWPEQVLAWRFPAAVNAVALAPDDHIAVGFGADVAVLVVDPQIRQAR
;
A
#
# COMPACT_ATOMS: atom_id res chain seq x y z
N MET A 1 5.26 -7.70 -11.83
CA MET A 1 3.80 -7.48 -11.74
C MET A 1 3.52 -5.99 -11.81
N ALA A 2 2.43 -5.59 -12.47
CA ALA A 2 1.89 -4.22 -12.44
C ALA A 2 0.57 -4.25 -11.68
N VAL A 3 0.24 -3.17 -10.96
CA VAL A 3 -1.01 -3.06 -10.19
C VAL A 3 -1.54 -1.64 -10.35
N ALA A 4 -2.84 -1.49 -10.56
CA ALA A 4 -3.50 -0.19 -10.55
C ALA A 4 -4.88 -0.29 -9.91
N GLY A 5 -5.21 0.73 -9.12
CA GLY A 5 -6.54 0.92 -8.55
C GLY A 5 -7.26 2.08 -9.23
N ALA A 6 -8.59 2.05 -9.19
CA ALA A 6 -9.45 3.10 -9.69
C ALA A 6 -10.44 3.59 -8.62
N PHE A 7 -10.89 4.83 -8.78
CA PHE A 7 -11.88 5.46 -7.89
C PHE A 7 -13.26 4.80 -7.92
N ASP A 8 -13.54 3.90 -8.86
CA ASP A 8 -14.75 3.09 -8.87
C ASP A 8 -14.65 1.80 -8.03
N GLY A 9 -13.51 1.61 -7.35
CA GLY A 9 -13.23 0.45 -6.51
C GLY A 9 -12.59 -0.72 -7.27
N THR A 10 -12.30 -0.56 -8.56
CA THR A 10 -11.65 -1.61 -9.35
C THR A 10 -10.15 -1.65 -9.07
N LEU A 11 -9.63 -2.85 -8.82
CA LEU A 11 -8.21 -3.14 -8.72
C LEU A 11 -7.83 -4.11 -9.83
N HIS A 12 -6.89 -3.71 -10.67
CA HIS A 12 -6.34 -4.54 -11.74
C HIS A 12 -4.92 -4.98 -11.40
N VAL A 13 -4.63 -6.23 -11.72
CA VAL A 13 -3.28 -6.81 -11.58
C VAL A 13 -2.87 -7.41 -12.91
N TRP A 14 -1.66 -7.06 -13.36
CA TRP A 14 -1.09 -7.57 -14.61
C TRP A 14 0.26 -8.24 -14.41
N GLY A 15 0.51 -9.25 -15.24
CA GLY A 15 1.81 -9.89 -15.36
C GLY A 15 2.73 -9.00 -16.18
N MET A 16 3.92 -8.72 -15.64
CA MET A 16 4.96 -8.09 -16.45
C MET A 16 5.60 -9.19 -17.31
N PRO A 17 5.83 -8.95 -18.61
CA PRO A 17 6.61 -9.86 -19.43
C PRO A 17 8.04 -9.97 -18.86
N ASP A 18 8.71 -11.07 -19.17
CA ASP A 18 10.12 -11.21 -18.83
C ASP A 18 10.93 -10.18 -19.63
N MET A 19 11.29 -9.08 -18.97
CA MET A 19 12.03 -7.96 -19.55
C MET A 19 13.49 -8.33 -19.87
N LEU A 20 13.97 -9.48 -19.39
CA LEU A 20 15.32 -9.97 -19.64
C LEU A 20 15.40 -10.93 -20.84
N ASN A 21 14.25 -11.29 -21.45
CA ASN A 21 14.27 -12.08 -22.67
C ASN A 21 14.68 -11.18 -23.84
N THR A 22 15.81 -11.53 -24.44
CA THR A 22 16.57 -10.82 -25.46
C THR A 22 15.83 -10.73 -26.80
N ASP A 23 14.73 -9.99 -26.88
CA ASP A 23 14.24 -9.53 -28.17
C ASP A 23 15.05 -8.29 -28.59
N PRO A 24 15.86 -8.36 -29.65
CA PRO A 24 16.67 -7.23 -30.10
C PRO A 24 15.83 -6.07 -30.68
N ASP A 25 14.50 -6.22 -30.84
CA ASP A 25 13.64 -5.13 -31.28
C ASP A 25 13.21 -4.23 -30.10
N PRO A 26 13.76 -3.01 -29.97
CA PRO A 26 13.36 -2.05 -28.92
C PRO A 26 11.89 -1.61 -29.02
N LYS A 27 11.16 -1.95 -30.10
CA LYS A 27 9.73 -1.66 -30.25
C LYS A 27 8.80 -2.69 -29.62
N ALA A 28 9.27 -3.90 -29.34
CA ALA A 28 8.46 -4.92 -28.66
C ALA A 28 8.06 -4.49 -27.23
N PHE A 29 8.81 -3.54 -26.64
CA PHE A 29 8.63 -3.09 -25.26
C PHE A 29 7.78 -1.81 -25.11
N LEU A 30 7.28 -1.22 -26.20
CA LEU A 30 6.70 0.13 -26.14
C LEU A 30 5.20 0.17 -25.82
N PHE A 31 4.55 -0.98 -25.63
CA PHE A 31 3.10 -1.03 -25.57
C PHE A 31 2.59 -1.64 -24.24
N PRO A 32 2.33 -0.81 -23.22
CA PRO A 32 1.82 -1.25 -21.91
C PRO A 32 0.42 -1.90 -21.98
N TRP A 33 -0.24 -1.92 -23.14
CA TRP A 33 -1.53 -2.58 -23.36
C TRP A 33 -1.43 -4.05 -23.80
N GLU A 34 -0.23 -4.61 -23.95
CA GLU A 34 -0.04 -6.07 -24.10
C GLU A 34 0.16 -6.79 -22.75
N LEU A 35 0.05 -6.06 -21.64
CA LEU A 35 0.12 -6.65 -20.32
C LEU A 35 -1.02 -7.67 -20.12
N ARG A 36 -0.65 -8.91 -19.80
CA ARG A 36 -1.62 -9.95 -19.48
C ARG A 36 -2.29 -9.62 -18.15
N GLU A 37 -3.59 -9.34 -18.17
CA GLU A 37 -4.38 -9.21 -16.95
C GLU A 37 -4.39 -10.57 -16.22
N ILE A 38 -3.93 -10.56 -14.98
CA ILE A 38 -3.89 -11.72 -14.10
C ILE A 38 -5.22 -11.81 -13.36
N SER A 39 -5.67 -10.69 -12.79
CA SER A 39 -6.87 -10.63 -11.98
C SER A 39 -7.49 -9.23 -11.94
N VAL A 40 -8.78 -9.19 -11.63
CA VAL A 40 -9.54 -7.96 -11.37
C VAL A 40 -10.39 -8.16 -10.14
N SER A 41 -10.31 -7.22 -9.20
CA SER A 41 -11.10 -7.22 -7.97
C SER A 41 -12.00 -5.99 -7.93
N ARG A 42 -13.23 -6.17 -7.43
CA ARG A 42 -14.11 -5.05 -7.04
C ARG A 42 -14.10 -4.90 -5.54
N LEU A 43 -13.52 -3.81 -5.07
CA LEU A 43 -13.50 -3.45 -3.66
C LEU A 43 -14.71 -2.56 -3.34
N PRO A 44 -15.27 -2.66 -2.11
CA PRO A 44 -16.45 -1.89 -1.69
C PRO A 44 -16.27 -0.37 -1.70
N ASP A 45 -15.03 0.12 -1.73
CA ASP A 45 -14.69 1.54 -1.69
C ASP A 45 -13.70 1.88 -2.81
N THR A 46 -13.54 3.17 -3.05
CA THR A 46 -12.56 3.74 -3.96
C THR A 46 -11.17 3.18 -3.70
N VAL A 47 -10.38 2.95 -4.76
CA VAL A 47 -8.95 2.64 -4.63
C VAL A 47 -8.15 3.84 -5.11
N SER A 48 -7.70 4.65 -4.16
CA SER A 48 -6.91 5.86 -4.41
C SER A 48 -5.40 5.62 -4.37
N ALA A 49 -4.96 4.56 -3.69
CA ALA A 49 -3.55 4.21 -3.61
C ALA A 49 -3.36 2.68 -3.52
N VAL A 50 -2.24 2.19 -4.04
CA VAL A 50 -1.86 0.78 -4.00
C VAL A 50 -0.38 0.64 -3.64
N ALA A 51 -0.04 -0.43 -2.92
CA ALA A 51 1.34 -0.82 -2.64
C ALA A 51 1.49 -2.34 -2.64
N THR A 52 2.71 -2.82 -2.84
CA THR A 52 3.06 -4.24 -2.74
C THR A 52 4.34 -4.40 -1.90
N VAL A 53 4.47 -5.53 -1.23
CA VAL A 53 5.67 -5.90 -0.47
C VAL A 53 5.81 -7.41 -0.48
N GLU A 54 7.04 -7.90 -0.59
CA GLU A 54 7.30 -9.33 -0.41
C GLU A 54 7.21 -9.67 1.07
N ALA A 55 6.29 -10.56 1.42
CA ALA A 55 6.07 -11.06 2.78
C ALA A 55 5.89 -12.58 2.75
N GLY A 56 6.81 -13.31 3.37
CA GLY A 56 6.71 -14.78 3.49
C GLY A 56 6.67 -15.52 2.15
N GLY A 57 7.36 -15.01 1.12
CA GLY A 57 7.34 -15.58 -0.24
C GLY A 57 6.08 -15.29 -1.05
N ARG A 58 5.22 -14.39 -0.56
CA ARG A 58 4.04 -13.87 -1.28
C ARG A 58 4.20 -12.38 -1.51
N THR A 59 3.57 -11.85 -2.55
CA THR A 59 3.56 -10.40 -2.85
C THR A 59 2.13 -9.89 -2.94
N PRO A 60 1.39 -9.83 -1.81
CA PRO A 60 0.02 -9.36 -1.83
C PRO A 60 -0.05 -7.86 -2.19
N VAL A 61 -1.22 -7.45 -2.67
CA VAL A 61 -1.53 -6.06 -2.99
C VAL A 61 -2.27 -5.42 -1.84
N LEU A 62 -1.72 -4.35 -1.29
CA LEU A 62 -2.44 -3.46 -0.39
C LEU A 62 -3.13 -2.38 -1.22
N ALA A 63 -4.46 -2.41 -1.25
CA ALA A 63 -5.30 -1.38 -1.85
C ALA A 63 -5.89 -0.47 -0.75
N ALA A 64 -5.84 0.84 -0.96
CA ALA A 64 -6.25 1.83 0.01
C ALA A 64 -7.24 2.84 -0.58
N GLY A 65 -8.23 3.21 0.24
CA GLY A 65 -9.27 4.19 -0.05
C GLY A 65 -9.78 4.81 1.24
N ARG A 66 -11.05 4.58 1.58
CA ARG A 66 -11.55 4.82 2.96
C ARG A 66 -11.37 3.61 3.88
N ALA A 67 -10.78 2.55 3.35
CA ALA A 67 -10.41 1.32 4.05
C ALA A 67 -9.14 0.74 3.41
N LEU A 68 -8.48 -0.17 4.12
CA LEU A 68 -7.38 -0.97 3.57
C LEU A 68 -7.87 -2.37 3.22
N TYR A 69 -7.51 -2.86 2.03
CA TYR A 69 -7.80 -4.20 1.56
C TYR A 69 -6.50 -4.88 1.17
N LEU A 70 -6.33 -6.13 1.59
CA LEU A 70 -5.26 -6.98 1.13
C LEU A 70 -5.82 -7.93 0.08
N VAL A 71 -5.18 -8.01 -1.08
CA VAL A 71 -5.65 -8.80 -2.21
C VAL A 71 -4.54 -9.73 -2.67
N ASP A 72 -4.90 -10.99 -2.89
CA ASP A 72 -4.03 -11.96 -3.54
C ASP A 72 -3.96 -11.62 -5.04
N PRO A 73 -2.78 -11.30 -5.58
CA PRO A 73 -2.65 -10.78 -6.94
C PRO A 73 -3.00 -11.80 -8.02
N ASP A 74 -2.84 -13.10 -7.74
CA ASP A 74 -3.03 -14.18 -8.69
C ASP A 74 -4.50 -14.52 -8.85
N THR A 75 -5.26 -14.38 -7.78
CA THR A 75 -6.69 -14.74 -7.75
C THR A 75 -7.63 -13.53 -7.72
N GLY A 76 -7.14 -12.35 -7.32
CA GLY A 76 -7.96 -11.17 -7.08
C GLY A 76 -8.82 -11.27 -5.82
N ASN A 77 -8.63 -12.27 -4.98
CA ASN A 77 -9.43 -12.47 -3.77
C ASN A 77 -8.88 -11.67 -2.59
N ALA A 78 -9.78 -11.22 -1.72
CA ALA A 78 -9.39 -10.60 -0.47
C ALA A 78 -8.65 -11.60 0.45
N VAL A 79 -7.54 -11.17 1.03
CA VAL A 79 -6.77 -11.88 2.04
C VAL A 79 -7.17 -11.31 3.40
N GLY A 80 -8.24 -11.87 3.96
CA GLY A 80 -8.76 -11.47 5.26
C GLY A 80 -9.77 -10.30 5.22
N PRO A 81 -10.22 -9.86 6.41
CA PRO A 81 -11.17 -8.77 6.52
C PRO A 81 -10.54 -7.41 6.14
N PRO A 82 -11.33 -6.47 5.60
CA PRO A 82 -10.85 -5.13 5.28
C PRO A 82 -10.62 -4.31 6.55
N ALA A 83 -9.61 -3.45 6.57
CA ALA A 83 -9.34 -2.56 7.70
C ALA A 83 -10.27 -1.30 7.70
N SER A 84 -11.58 -1.49 7.83
CA SER A 84 -12.61 -0.42 7.76
C SER A 84 -13.39 -0.16 9.07
N GLY A 85 -13.11 -0.87 10.17
CA GLY A 85 -14.06 -1.04 11.27
C GLY A 85 -13.77 -0.39 12.63
N GLN A 86 -12.57 0.14 12.90
CA GLN A 86 -12.21 0.59 14.27
C GLN A 86 -11.89 2.08 14.42
N THR A 87 -11.64 2.81 13.34
CA THR A 87 -11.37 4.25 13.39
C THR A 87 -11.73 4.88 12.05
N ASP A 88 -12.31 6.08 12.04
CA ASP A 88 -12.42 6.88 10.82
C ASP A 88 -11.00 7.27 10.39
N ILE A 89 -10.48 6.60 9.36
CA ILE A 89 -9.12 6.81 8.84
C ILE A 89 -9.05 7.91 7.78
N GLY A 90 -10.18 8.55 7.46
CA GLY A 90 -10.27 9.53 6.38
C GLY A 90 -10.06 8.92 4.98
N THR A 91 -10.13 9.75 3.96
CA THR A 91 -9.81 9.33 2.59
C THR A 91 -8.30 9.24 2.44
N ILE A 92 -7.78 8.03 2.29
CA ILE A 92 -6.36 7.79 2.01
C ILE A 92 -6.05 8.31 0.61
N THR A 93 -4.90 8.94 0.47
CA THR A 93 -4.39 9.52 -0.78
C THR A 93 -3.10 8.86 -1.22
N SER A 94 -2.38 8.24 -0.29
CA SER A 94 -1.10 7.59 -0.55
C SER A 94 -0.84 6.48 0.45
N VAL A 95 -0.22 5.40 -0.02
CA VAL A 95 0.21 4.29 0.81
C VAL A 95 1.60 3.82 0.41
N ALA A 96 2.42 3.46 1.38
CA ALA A 96 3.70 2.80 1.19
C ALA A 96 3.78 1.57 2.09
N MET A 97 4.39 0.49 1.60
CA MET A 97 4.70 -0.69 2.41
C MET A 97 6.19 -0.92 2.45
N GLY A 98 6.64 -1.54 3.54
CA GLY A 98 8.04 -1.89 3.74
C GLY A 98 8.25 -2.48 5.12
N LEU A 99 9.50 -2.46 5.55
CA LEU A 99 9.89 -2.91 6.87
C LEU A 99 10.11 -1.68 7.76
N VAL A 100 9.46 -1.67 8.92
CA VAL A 100 9.79 -0.77 10.02
C VAL A 100 10.38 -1.64 11.12
N ARG A 101 11.64 -1.43 11.47
CA ARG A 101 12.40 -2.23 12.44
C ARG A 101 12.43 -3.72 12.08
N GLY A 102 12.51 -4.03 10.78
CA GLY A 102 12.48 -5.40 10.26
C GLY A 102 11.10 -6.08 10.34
N ARG A 103 10.05 -5.36 10.78
CA ARG A 103 8.67 -5.86 10.84
C ARG A 103 7.85 -5.24 9.69
N PRO A 104 7.05 -6.02 8.94
CA PRO A 104 6.18 -5.49 7.92
C PRO A 104 5.25 -4.39 8.46
N ALA A 105 5.24 -3.27 7.76
CA ALA A 105 4.39 -2.14 8.09
C ALA A 105 3.85 -1.47 6.83
N ALA A 106 2.69 -0.83 6.99
CA ALA A 106 2.15 0.11 6.01
C ALA A 106 2.14 1.52 6.60
N VAL A 107 2.40 2.50 5.75
CA VAL A 107 2.26 3.92 6.06
C VAL A 107 1.20 4.50 5.14
N THR A 108 0.20 5.17 5.70
CA THR A 108 -0.89 5.78 4.93
C THR A 108 -0.93 7.28 5.16
N GLY A 109 -1.04 8.06 4.09
CA GLY A 109 -1.35 9.49 4.10
C GLY A 109 -2.80 9.75 3.72
N SER A 110 -3.42 10.78 4.29
CA SER A 110 -4.84 11.09 4.06
C SER A 110 -5.11 12.57 3.79
N VAL A 111 -6.27 12.84 3.18
CA VAL A 111 -6.80 14.19 2.93
C VAL A 111 -6.93 15.01 4.23
N ASP A 112 -7.21 14.35 5.35
CA ASP A 112 -7.31 14.98 6.69
C ASP A 112 -5.95 15.42 7.29
N GLY A 113 -4.86 15.21 6.55
CA GLY A 113 -3.50 15.52 6.99
C GLY A 113 -2.90 14.47 7.93
N ALA A 114 -3.58 13.35 8.16
CA ALA A 114 -3.04 12.29 9.01
C ALA A 114 -2.07 11.39 8.24
N VAL A 115 -0.94 11.07 8.89
CA VAL A 115 -0.02 9.98 8.51
C VAL A 115 -0.14 8.90 9.57
N ARG A 116 -0.55 7.69 9.19
CA ARG A 116 -0.72 6.56 10.11
C ARG A 116 0.24 5.43 9.76
N VAL A 117 0.78 4.79 10.79
CA VAL A 117 1.63 3.58 10.66
C VAL A 117 0.85 2.39 11.19
N TRP A 118 0.89 1.30 10.44
CA TRP A 118 0.16 0.08 10.71
C TRP A 118 1.14 -1.09 10.76
N TRP A 119 1.11 -1.91 11.80
CA TRP A 119 1.74 -3.22 11.71
C TRP A 119 0.87 -4.13 10.86
N THR A 120 1.50 -4.76 9.87
CA THR A 120 0.81 -5.58 8.87
C THR A 120 1.27 -7.04 8.89
N ASP A 121 2.12 -7.43 9.84
CA ASP A 121 2.65 -8.80 9.93
C ASP A 121 1.56 -9.86 10.11
N ALA A 122 0.67 -9.69 11.08
CA ALA A 122 -0.44 -10.62 11.28
C ALA A 122 -1.38 -10.63 10.07
N TRP A 123 -1.62 -9.46 9.48
CA TRP A 123 -2.49 -9.32 8.33
C TRP A 123 -1.90 -9.95 7.05
N LEU A 124 -0.62 -9.70 6.76
CA LEU A 124 0.09 -10.20 5.57
C LEU A 124 0.45 -11.68 5.66
N LEU A 125 0.81 -12.17 6.85
CA LEU A 125 1.31 -13.54 7.03
C LEU A 125 0.20 -14.53 7.40
N ALA A 126 -0.82 -14.10 8.16
CA ALA A 126 -1.90 -14.98 8.64
C ALA A 126 -3.27 -14.68 7.98
N GLY A 127 -3.49 -13.48 7.46
CA GLY A 127 -4.71 -13.14 6.70
C GLY A 127 -6.01 -13.20 7.51
N ASP A 128 -5.94 -13.27 8.83
CA ASP A 128 -7.09 -13.45 9.72
C ASP A 128 -7.25 -12.31 10.74
N SER A 129 -6.25 -11.43 10.80
CA SER A 129 -6.11 -10.41 11.83
C SER A 129 -6.02 -9.02 11.23
N TRP A 130 -6.60 -8.05 11.93
CA TRP A 130 -6.60 -6.66 11.53
C TRP A 130 -5.21 -6.04 11.69
N PRO A 131 -4.81 -5.09 10.82
CA PRO A 131 -3.58 -4.34 11.03
C PRO A 131 -3.72 -3.42 12.24
N GLU A 132 -2.74 -3.46 13.14
CA GLU A 132 -2.73 -2.65 14.36
C GLU A 132 -2.17 -1.26 14.03
N GLN A 133 -2.97 -0.21 14.24
CA GLN A 133 -2.50 1.17 14.12
C GLN A 133 -1.58 1.50 15.30
N VAL A 134 -0.38 1.98 14.99
CA VAL A 134 0.66 2.20 15.99
C VAL A 134 0.85 3.66 16.31
N LEU A 135 0.84 4.46 15.26
CA LEU A 135 1.23 5.86 15.27
C LEU A 135 0.32 6.64 14.35
N ALA A 136 0.06 7.87 14.75
CA ALA A 136 -0.57 8.87 13.91
C ALA A 136 0.13 10.21 14.13
N TRP A 137 0.60 10.81 13.05
CA TRP A 137 1.01 12.22 13.01
C TRP A 137 -0.03 13.02 12.26
N ARG A 138 -0.16 14.30 12.62
CA ARG A 138 -1.08 15.21 11.97
C ARG A 138 -0.34 16.40 11.40
N PHE A 139 -0.40 16.51 10.08
CA PHE A 139 0.20 17.57 9.29
C PHE A 139 -0.78 18.73 9.09
N PRO A 140 -0.29 19.94 8.83
CA PRO A 140 -1.14 21.13 8.66
C PRO A 140 -1.91 21.17 7.33
N ALA A 141 -1.66 20.23 6.42
CA ALA A 141 -2.31 20.12 5.12
C ALA A 141 -2.50 18.65 4.72
N ALA A 142 -3.28 18.42 3.68
CA ALA A 142 -3.48 17.10 3.08
C ALA A 142 -2.14 16.46 2.73
N VAL A 143 -1.98 15.19 3.12
CA VAL A 143 -0.82 14.39 2.72
C VAL A 143 -1.10 13.89 1.32
N ASN A 144 -0.20 14.12 0.38
CA ASN A 144 -0.38 13.73 -1.03
C ASN A 144 0.53 12.56 -1.41
N ALA A 145 1.63 12.37 -0.69
CA ALA A 145 2.58 11.29 -0.95
C ALA A 145 3.25 10.86 0.36
N VAL A 146 3.43 9.55 0.52
CA VAL A 146 4.30 8.96 1.54
C VAL A 146 5.28 8.00 0.88
N ALA A 147 6.49 7.94 1.41
CA ALA A 147 7.48 6.92 1.06
C ALA A 147 8.13 6.39 2.34
N LEU A 148 8.29 5.07 2.42
CA LEU A 148 8.96 4.40 3.53
C LEU A 148 10.33 3.91 3.05
N ALA A 149 11.39 4.36 3.71
CA ALA A 149 12.75 3.95 3.44
C ALA A 149 13.14 2.72 4.30
N PRO A 150 14.09 1.88 3.84
CA PRO A 150 14.54 0.70 4.58
C PRO A 150 15.19 0.98 5.94
N ASP A 151 15.59 2.23 6.20
CA ASP A 151 16.27 2.70 7.40
C ASP A 151 15.33 3.40 8.40
N ASP A 152 14.04 3.06 8.36
CA ASP A 152 12.97 3.55 9.26
C ASP A 152 12.61 5.04 9.10
N HIS A 153 13.02 5.66 8.00
CA HIS A 153 12.57 7.01 7.64
C HIS A 153 11.28 6.98 6.83
N ILE A 154 10.41 7.93 7.12
CA ILE A 154 9.18 8.18 6.36
C ILE A 154 9.29 9.58 5.76
N ALA A 155 9.34 9.67 4.43
CA ALA A 155 9.17 10.93 3.73
C ALA A 155 7.68 11.20 3.52
N VAL A 156 7.23 12.42 3.83
CA VAL A 156 5.84 12.86 3.75
C VAL A 156 5.78 14.13 2.93
N GLY A 157 5.08 14.10 1.80
CA GLY A 157 4.70 15.29 1.05
C GLY A 157 3.30 15.75 1.47
N PHE A 158 3.16 17.01 1.90
CA PHE A 158 1.90 17.57 2.37
C PHE A 158 1.73 19.01 1.89
N GLY A 159 0.58 19.37 1.35
CA GLY A 159 0.41 20.68 0.71
C GLY A 159 1.49 20.94 -0.35
N ALA A 160 2.33 21.96 -0.14
CA ALA A 160 3.50 22.28 -0.96
C ALA A 160 4.84 21.95 -0.28
N ASP A 161 4.79 21.30 0.88
CA ASP A 161 5.92 21.05 1.77
C ASP A 161 6.29 19.56 1.84
N VAL A 162 7.48 19.29 2.38
CA VAL A 162 7.98 17.93 2.63
C VAL A 162 8.57 17.84 4.03
N ALA A 163 8.32 16.72 4.71
CA ALA A 163 8.95 16.37 5.97
C ALA A 163 9.56 14.96 5.89
N VAL A 164 10.58 14.72 6.71
CA VAL A 164 11.12 13.38 6.95
C VAL A 164 10.96 13.08 8.44
N LEU A 165 10.27 11.99 8.74
CA LEU A 165 10.07 11.49 10.08
C LEU A 165 10.96 10.27 10.30
N VAL A 166 11.44 10.09 11.53
CA VAL A 166 12.08 8.85 11.97
C VAL A 166 11.11 8.16 12.91
N VAL A 167 10.85 6.87 12.67
CA VAL A 167 10.05 6.08 13.60
C VAL A 167 10.91 5.76 14.83
N ASP A 168 10.68 6.46 15.95
CA ASP A 168 11.48 6.33 17.18
C ASP A 168 11.43 4.88 17.74
N PRO A 169 12.59 4.28 18.09
CA PRO A 169 12.68 2.93 18.66
C PRO A 169 11.99 2.72 20.03
N GLN A 170 11.54 3.76 20.74
CA GLN A 170 10.93 3.62 22.08
C GLN A 170 9.40 3.53 22.12
N ILE A 171 8.73 3.44 20.96
CA ILE A 171 7.28 3.37 20.92
C ILE A 171 6.81 2.03 21.51
N ARG A 172 6.45 2.06 22.79
CA ARG A 172 5.58 1.07 23.42
C ARG A 172 4.15 1.43 23.06
N GLN A 173 3.35 0.40 22.75
CA GLN A 173 1.89 0.48 22.62
C GLN A 173 1.32 1.49 23.62
N ALA A 174 0.71 2.56 23.11
CA ALA A 174 -0.21 3.32 23.93
C ALA A 174 -1.40 2.38 24.18
N ARG A 175 -1.57 1.98 25.44
CA ARG A 175 -2.73 1.23 25.91
C ARG A 175 -4.01 2.03 25.74
#